data_AF-A0A6N8FKT3-F1
#
_entry.id   AF-A0A6N8FKT3-F1
#
_cell.length_a   1.000
_cell.length_b   1.000
_cell.length_c   1.000
_cell.angle_alpha   90.00
_cell.angle_beta   90.00
_cell.angle_gamma   90.00
#
_symmetry.space_group_name_H-M   'P 1'
#
loop_
_entity.id
_entity.type
_entity.pdbx_description
1 polymer ?
#
loop_
_entity_poly.entity_id
_entity_poly.type
_entity_poly.pdbx_seq_one_letter_code
_entity_poly.pdbx_strand_id
1 'polypeptide(L)'
;MNRFTVRIKPYLGEALSSFLFRLSKANRLQLISLLNNFKVTKAHYIQRNDINLLDFSPYSLVDLKRLSEMNNIQEKEMLQLSFYFFLKKFRSEKEIQRARFISGMVRDHFCYCPKCLLEKQYFPLLWKIENIIVCTKHGIPLVDSCATCNKEVKLENQYDLSLCPNCSYPLTDTLNELSIFDETLKYQVWLEQSWNILFNSTGYNLDSEDIAIRVLYILNSYQPKFHRGIVESNMKEPKSLPTLLQHARGTLSQERTLHLSYILRILYENDISMEKFLGLSVKESFINSIRGKTVLKSDQFSCMAPWCANYGKLGLMIKTGTSFKRLDSGEILTYYLACLECGCEYAVNQFNELEERTSFIEGYRMLKDIVDKTSINKLSRKTGLPGDKVKRHLAYFHSRGIIEYPSLFSNISDDFVKAFINGIRNYKTIKHIQAWECWKSYSHFLLHRYHPDVMREIIETKRPRQSKKSSNNSQVKVQHIVDQLFNADKEITIAAVSEIAEVCPETLRNWGCNPYIAKKCRKNTGYQ
;
A
#
# COMPACT_ATOMS: atom_id res chain seq x y z
N MET A 1 10.82 18.00 -50.72
CA MET A 1 11.80 18.92 -50.13
C MET A 1 12.84 18.09 -49.40
N ASN A 2 14.12 18.18 -49.79
CA ASN A 2 15.15 17.30 -49.20
C ASN A 2 15.75 17.85 -47.89
N ARG A 3 15.66 19.17 -47.60
CA ARG A 3 16.16 19.81 -46.35
C ARG A 3 15.42 21.13 -46.06
N PHE A 4 15.50 21.62 -44.82
CA PHE A 4 15.08 23.00 -44.49
C PHE A 4 16.03 24.03 -45.11
N THR A 5 15.48 25.18 -45.52
CA THR A 5 16.23 26.32 -46.06
C THR A 5 17.12 26.94 -44.97
N VAL A 6 16.53 27.22 -43.81
CA VAL A 6 17.25 27.69 -42.62
C VAL A 6 17.34 26.55 -41.61
N ARG A 7 18.56 26.20 -41.22
CA ARG A 7 18.84 25.16 -40.22
C ARG A 7 19.42 25.83 -38.99
N ILE A 8 18.79 25.61 -37.85
CA ILE A 8 19.24 26.14 -36.57
C ILE A 8 19.66 25.00 -35.65
N LYS A 9 20.53 25.31 -34.69
CA LYS A 9 20.93 24.38 -33.61
C LYS A 9 20.12 24.66 -32.35
N PRO A 10 19.79 23.62 -31.57
CA PRO A 10 19.18 23.79 -30.27
C PRO A 10 20.14 24.49 -29.30
N TYR A 11 19.57 25.22 -28.34
CA TYR A 11 20.32 25.69 -27.19
C TYR A 11 20.43 24.59 -26.13
N LEU A 12 21.40 24.75 -25.22
CA LEU A 12 21.59 23.82 -24.11
C LEU A 12 20.35 23.81 -23.21
N GLY A 13 19.81 22.61 -22.98
CA GLY A 13 18.63 22.40 -22.12
C GLY A 13 17.30 22.88 -22.72
N GLU A 14 17.26 23.26 -24.00
CA GLU A 14 16.04 23.70 -24.68
C GLU A 14 15.00 22.58 -24.80
N ALA A 15 13.71 22.93 -24.68
CA ALA A 15 12.60 22.03 -24.94
C ALA A 15 12.38 21.81 -26.45
N LEU A 16 11.97 20.62 -26.85
CA LEU A 16 11.75 20.26 -28.26
C LEU A 16 10.68 21.17 -28.90
N SER A 17 9.61 21.46 -28.16
CA SER A 17 8.57 22.41 -28.58
C SER A 17 9.11 23.80 -28.85
N SER A 18 10.01 24.31 -27.99
CA SER A 18 10.67 25.61 -28.18
C SER A 18 11.60 25.61 -29.39
N PHE A 19 12.38 24.54 -29.55
CA PHE A 19 13.27 24.38 -30.69
C PHE A 19 12.51 24.34 -32.01
N LEU A 20 11.44 23.53 -32.11
CA LEU A 20 10.62 23.44 -33.32
C LEU A 20 9.87 24.73 -33.60
N PHE A 21 9.49 25.47 -32.57
CA PHE A 21 8.91 26.80 -32.72
C PHE A 21 9.89 27.77 -33.39
N ARG A 22 11.13 27.85 -32.88
CA ARG A 22 12.19 28.68 -33.47
C ARG A 22 12.54 28.24 -34.89
N LEU A 23 12.58 26.93 -35.14
CA LEU A 23 12.84 26.37 -36.46
C LEU A 23 11.74 26.75 -37.46
N SER A 24 10.48 26.71 -37.03
CA SER A 24 9.32 27.14 -37.81
C SER A 24 9.42 28.63 -38.15
N LYS A 25 9.67 29.49 -37.15
CA LYS A 25 9.85 30.94 -37.31
C LYS A 25 10.98 31.26 -38.29
N ALA A 26 12.13 30.60 -38.14
CA ALA A 26 13.29 30.78 -39.02
C ALA A 26 13.02 30.40 -40.49
N ASN A 27 12.09 29.47 -40.73
CA ASN A 27 11.66 29.06 -42.08
C ASN A 27 10.34 29.71 -42.52
N ARG A 28 9.81 30.70 -41.78
CA ARG A 28 8.53 31.38 -42.03
C ARG A 28 7.34 30.41 -42.17
N LEU A 29 7.36 29.35 -41.36
CA LEU A 29 6.31 28.34 -41.27
C LEU A 29 5.53 28.51 -39.96
N GLN A 30 4.25 28.13 -39.98
CA GLN A 30 3.46 27.94 -38.77
C GLN A 30 3.84 26.60 -38.11
N LEU A 31 4.00 26.58 -36.78
CA LEU A 31 4.42 25.36 -36.07
C LEU A 31 3.51 24.18 -36.34
N ILE A 32 2.19 24.36 -36.27
CA ILE A 32 1.22 23.28 -36.52
C ILE A 32 1.32 22.73 -37.95
N SER A 33 1.53 23.61 -38.93
CA SER A 33 1.74 23.20 -40.33
C SER A 33 3.05 22.43 -40.48
N LEU A 34 4.11 22.86 -39.77
CA LEU A 34 5.36 22.10 -39.71
C LEU A 34 5.11 20.71 -39.14
N LEU A 35 4.54 20.59 -37.94
CA LEU A 35 4.32 19.31 -37.27
C LEU A 35 3.48 18.35 -38.12
N ASN A 36 2.40 18.83 -38.76
CA ASN A 36 1.55 18.00 -39.62
C ASN A 36 2.27 17.45 -40.86
N ASN A 37 3.35 18.08 -41.33
CA ASN A 37 4.18 17.55 -42.43
C ASN A 37 5.07 16.37 -41.98
N PHE A 38 5.31 16.23 -40.68
CA PHE A 38 6.15 15.19 -40.08
C PHE A 38 5.34 14.25 -39.18
N LYS A 39 4.01 14.28 -39.20
CA LYS A 39 3.20 13.42 -38.34
C LYS A 39 3.42 11.94 -38.65
N VAL A 40 3.46 11.10 -37.60
CA VAL A 40 3.64 9.65 -37.74
C VAL A 40 2.38 9.00 -38.34
N THR A 41 1.22 9.37 -37.81
CA THR A 41 -0.07 8.78 -38.20
C THR A 41 -0.80 9.68 -39.19
N LYS A 42 -1.09 9.17 -40.39
CA LYS A 42 -1.84 9.92 -41.41
C LYS A 42 -3.26 10.29 -40.97
N ALA A 43 -3.90 9.43 -40.16
CA ALA A 43 -5.26 9.59 -39.67
C ALA A 43 -5.45 10.67 -38.59
N HIS A 44 -4.40 10.99 -37.81
CA HIS A 44 -4.47 12.05 -36.80
C HIS A 44 -4.04 13.38 -37.40
N TYR A 45 -4.75 14.48 -37.11
CA TYR A 45 -4.31 15.82 -37.46
C TYR A 45 -3.83 16.51 -36.18
N ILE A 46 -2.57 16.93 -36.16
CA ILE A 46 -1.96 17.53 -34.97
C ILE A 46 -2.60 18.89 -34.73
N GLN A 47 -3.12 19.09 -33.51
CA GLN A 47 -3.73 20.34 -33.06
C GLN A 47 -2.84 21.06 -32.04
N ARG A 48 -3.26 22.28 -31.64
CA ARG A 48 -2.54 23.10 -30.64
C ARG A 48 -2.33 22.38 -29.31
N ASN A 49 -3.36 21.69 -28.82
CA ASN A 49 -3.32 20.97 -27.55
C ASN A 49 -2.32 19.79 -27.57
N ASP A 50 -1.98 19.26 -28.75
CA ASP A 50 -1.02 18.17 -28.91
C ASP A 50 0.43 18.65 -28.69
N ILE A 51 0.72 19.96 -28.75
CA ILE A 51 2.08 20.50 -28.56
C ILE A 51 2.67 20.06 -27.22
N ASN A 52 1.83 19.90 -26.19
CA ASN A 52 2.28 19.45 -24.87
C ASN A 52 2.87 18.03 -24.88
N LEU A 53 2.41 17.16 -25.77
CA LEU A 53 2.89 15.79 -25.90
C LEU A 53 4.25 15.72 -26.61
N LEU A 54 4.64 16.76 -27.37
CA LEU A 54 5.89 16.79 -28.12
C LEU A 54 7.10 16.64 -27.19
N ASP A 55 7.11 17.35 -26.07
CA ASP A 55 8.20 17.27 -25.10
C ASP A 55 8.16 15.96 -24.31
N PHE A 56 7.01 15.29 -24.21
CA PHE A 56 6.86 14.09 -23.39
C PHE A 56 7.12 12.79 -24.16
N SER A 57 6.48 12.63 -25.30
CA SER A 57 6.54 11.44 -26.15
C SER A 57 6.59 11.86 -27.63
N PRO A 58 7.73 12.40 -28.10
CA PRO A 58 7.79 12.97 -29.45
C PRO A 58 7.47 11.97 -30.56
N TYR A 59 7.88 10.71 -30.40
CA TYR A 59 7.58 9.63 -31.35
C TYR A 59 6.10 9.30 -31.50
N SER A 60 5.25 9.70 -30.55
CA SER A 60 3.81 9.50 -30.66
C SER A 60 3.17 10.47 -31.65
N LEU A 61 3.81 11.61 -31.90
CA LEU A 61 3.28 12.68 -32.73
C LEU A 61 4.03 12.82 -34.05
N VAL A 62 5.36 12.89 -34.01
CA VAL A 62 6.19 13.26 -35.16
C VAL A 62 7.29 12.25 -35.45
N ASP A 63 7.55 12.05 -36.75
CA ASP A 63 8.69 11.32 -37.28
C ASP A 63 9.96 12.14 -37.07
N LEU A 64 10.55 11.95 -35.89
CA LEU A 64 11.79 12.63 -35.48
C LEU A 64 12.97 12.26 -36.38
N LYS A 65 13.00 11.07 -36.97
CA LYS A 65 14.08 10.66 -37.87
C LYS A 65 14.09 11.54 -39.11
N ARG A 66 12.93 11.69 -39.76
CA ARG A 66 12.78 12.57 -40.92
C ARG A 66 13.06 14.03 -40.59
N LEU A 67 12.61 14.50 -39.41
CA LEU A 67 12.85 15.88 -38.96
C LEU A 67 14.35 16.12 -38.71
N SER A 68 15.04 15.14 -38.12
CA SER A 68 16.49 15.10 -37.88
C SER A 68 17.29 15.20 -39.17
N GLU A 69 16.94 14.37 -40.16
CA GLU A 69 17.56 14.40 -41.49
C GLU A 69 17.37 15.75 -42.19
N MET A 70 16.17 16.33 -42.11
CA MET A 70 15.87 17.61 -42.77
C MET A 70 16.57 18.81 -42.12
N ASN A 71 16.85 18.75 -40.81
CA ASN A 71 17.56 19.82 -40.10
C ASN A 71 19.06 19.56 -39.91
N ASN A 72 19.57 18.39 -40.31
CA ASN A 72 20.95 17.96 -40.14
C ASN A 72 21.40 17.97 -38.66
N ILE A 73 20.57 17.37 -37.81
CA ILE A 73 20.82 17.14 -36.39
C ILE A 73 20.69 15.65 -36.12
N GLN A 74 21.50 15.09 -35.23
CA GLN A 74 21.34 13.68 -34.86
C GLN A 74 20.02 13.47 -34.12
N GLU A 75 19.32 12.38 -34.42
CA GLU A 75 18.05 12.04 -33.76
C GLU A 75 18.19 11.99 -32.23
N LYS A 76 19.33 11.50 -31.74
CA LYS A 76 19.68 11.50 -30.32
C LYS A 76 19.69 12.91 -29.70
N GLU A 77 20.22 13.90 -30.42
CA GLU A 77 20.26 15.30 -29.95
C GLU A 77 18.85 15.89 -29.90
N MET A 78 17.96 15.57 -30.85
CA MET A 78 16.55 15.99 -30.76
C MET A 78 15.82 15.36 -29.57
N LEU A 79 16.07 14.08 -29.30
CA LEU A 79 15.46 13.39 -28.16
C LEU A 79 15.90 13.98 -26.82
N GLN A 80 17.11 14.54 -26.73
CA GLN A 80 17.59 15.23 -25.51
C GLN A 80 16.81 16.49 -25.20
N LEU A 81 16.08 17.06 -26.17
CA LEU A 81 15.20 18.20 -25.97
C LEU A 81 13.83 17.78 -25.37
N SER A 82 13.66 16.51 -25.01
CA SER A 82 12.40 15.92 -24.54
C SER A 82 12.61 15.05 -23.29
N PHE A 83 11.52 14.64 -22.65
CA PHE A 83 11.49 13.69 -21.54
C PHE A 83 11.84 12.25 -21.94
N TYR A 84 12.14 11.97 -23.22
CA TYR A 84 12.37 10.61 -23.73
C TYR A 84 13.42 9.82 -22.93
N PHE A 85 14.62 10.38 -22.73
CA PHE A 85 15.69 9.67 -22.01
C PHE A 85 15.38 9.48 -20.54
N PHE A 86 14.66 10.44 -19.94
CA PHE A 86 14.16 10.30 -18.58
C PHE A 86 13.16 9.13 -18.50
N LEU A 87 12.13 9.11 -19.34
CA LEU A 87 11.11 8.06 -19.34
C LEU A 87 11.70 6.67 -19.64
N LYS A 88 12.71 6.62 -20.53
CA LYS A 88 13.45 5.39 -20.84
C LYS A 88 14.22 4.81 -19.64
N LYS A 89 14.64 5.63 -18.66
CA LYS A 89 15.36 5.15 -17.47
C LYS A 89 14.48 4.39 -16.50
N PHE A 90 13.18 4.67 -16.46
CA PHE A 90 12.27 4.21 -15.41
C PHE A 90 11.24 3.20 -15.93
N ARG A 91 11.65 2.28 -16.83
CA ARG A 91 10.79 1.33 -17.57
C ARG A 91 9.48 1.01 -16.86
N SER A 92 8.38 1.59 -17.35
CA SER A 92 7.04 1.11 -17.10
C SER A 92 6.53 0.52 -18.40
N GLU A 93 6.37 -0.81 -18.45
CA GLU A 93 6.22 -1.60 -19.69
C GLU A 93 4.90 -1.39 -20.44
N LYS A 94 4.05 -0.43 -20.07
CA LYS A 94 2.76 -0.20 -20.74
C LYS A 94 2.55 1.29 -20.95
N GLU A 95 2.93 1.73 -22.15
CA GLU A 95 2.83 3.10 -22.65
C GLU A 95 3.61 4.12 -21.81
N ILE A 96 4.77 4.56 -22.33
CA ILE A 96 5.52 5.72 -21.82
C ILE A 96 4.59 6.92 -21.57
N GLN A 97 3.54 7.06 -22.38
CA GLN A 97 2.50 8.08 -22.30
C GLN A 97 1.61 8.01 -21.04
N ARG A 98 1.53 6.85 -20.36
CA ARG A 98 0.76 6.64 -19.12
C ARG A 98 1.65 6.55 -17.88
N ALA A 99 2.92 6.93 -17.98
CA ALA A 99 3.85 6.88 -16.85
C ALA A 99 3.37 7.78 -15.71
N ARG A 100 2.65 7.21 -14.74
CA ARG A 100 2.17 7.90 -13.52
C ARG A 100 3.30 8.30 -12.57
N PHE A 101 4.53 7.89 -12.87
CA PHE A 101 5.76 8.17 -12.12
C PHE A 101 6.03 9.67 -11.93
N ILE A 102 5.58 10.51 -12.86
CA ILE A 102 5.67 11.99 -12.80
C ILE A 102 4.31 12.69 -12.96
N SER A 103 3.22 11.98 -12.66
CA SER A 103 1.87 12.54 -12.75
C SER A 103 1.75 13.79 -11.87
N GLY A 104 1.39 14.93 -12.47
CA GLY A 104 1.31 16.21 -11.74
C GLY A 104 2.65 16.86 -11.43
N MET A 105 3.76 16.34 -11.97
CA MET A 105 5.07 17.02 -11.92
C MET A 105 5.42 17.76 -13.20
N VAL A 106 4.59 17.64 -14.24
CA VAL A 106 4.78 18.33 -15.52
C VAL A 106 3.64 19.32 -15.70
N ARG A 107 4.01 20.59 -15.89
CA ARG A 107 3.11 21.70 -16.18
C ARG A 107 2.56 21.62 -17.60
N ASP A 108 1.31 22.01 -17.72
CA ASP A 108 0.62 22.29 -18.98
C ASP A 108 0.70 23.77 -19.40
N HIS A 109 1.19 24.63 -18.51
CA HIS A 109 1.38 26.06 -18.72
C HIS A 109 2.87 26.44 -18.84
N PHE A 110 3.12 27.67 -19.32
CA PHE A 110 4.46 28.17 -19.60
C PHE A 110 4.98 29.03 -18.45
N CYS A 111 6.05 28.58 -17.80
CA CYS A 111 6.78 29.36 -16.78
C CYS A 111 8.08 29.91 -17.35
N TYR A 112 8.38 31.20 -17.18
CA TYR A 112 9.55 31.81 -17.79
C TYR A 112 10.35 32.69 -16.84
N CYS A 113 11.63 32.85 -17.16
CA CYS A 113 12.48 33.90 -16.61
C CYS A 113 12.56 35.07 -17.60
N PRO A 114 12.08 36.27 -17.25
CA PRO A 114 12.13 37.46 -18.09
C PRO A 114 13.57 37.82 -18.52
N LYS A 115 14.54 37.69 -17.60
CA LYS A 115 15.96 37.93 -17.87
C LYS A 115 16.55 36.92 -18.86
N CYS A 116 16.19 35.63 -18.75
CA CYS A 116 16.61 34.62 -19.73
C CYS A 116 16.02 34.89 -21.11
N LEU A 117 14.73 35.26 -21.20
CA LEU A 117 14.10 35.56 -22.50
C LEU A 117 14.75 36.77 -23.17
N LEU A 118 15.18 37.77 -22.38
CA LEU A 118 15.92 38.94 -22.87
C LEU A 118 17.30 38.54 -23.44
N GLU A 119 18.01 37.63 -22.77
CA GLU A 119 19.31 37.14 -23.23
C GLU A 119 19.19 36.25 -24.48
N LYS A 120 18.27 35.29 -24.45
CA LYS A 120 18.02 34.32 -25.52
C LYS A 120 16.55 33.89 -25.53
N GLN A 121 15.91 34.03 -26.69
CA GLN A 121 14.51 33.67 -26.88
C GLN A 121 14.32 32.16 -27.05
N TYR A 122 14.44 31.40 -25.97
CA TYR A 122 14.13 29.98 -25.92
C TYR A 122 13.58 29.57 -24.56
N PHE A 123 13.00 28.38 -24.51
CA PHE A 123 12.40 27.82 -23.32
C PHE A 123 13.13 26.54 -22.91
N PRO A 124 13.75 26.51 -21.72
CA PRO A 124 14.32 25.31 -21.13
C PRO A 124 13.28 24.22 -20.86
N LEU A 125 13.60 22.97 -21.18
CA LEU A 125 12.76 21.80 -20.86
C LEU A 125 12.48 21.70 -19.36
N LEU A 126 13.47 22.06 -18.54
CA LEU A 126 13.40 22.01 -17.09
C LEU A 126 12.25 22.83 -16.51
N TRP A 127 11.88 23.95 -17.15
CA TRP A 127 10.79 24.81 -16.67
C TRP A 127 9.40 24.19 -16.83
N LYS A 128 9.28 23.06 -17.55
CA LYS A 128 8.05 22.25 -17.54
C LYS A 128 7.87 21.47 -16.25
N ILE A 129 8.88 21.37 -15.39
CA ILE A 129 8.76 20.62 -14.13
C ILE A 129 8.13 21.49 -13.04
N GLU A 130 7.02 21.04 -12.45
CA GLU A 130 6.25 21.75 -11.42
C GLU A 130 7.12 22.18 -10.21
N ASN A 131 8.08 21.36 -9.80
CA ASN A 131 8.89 21.70 -8.62
C ASN A 131 10.03 22.67 -8.91
N ILE A 132 10.25 23.04 -10.18
CA ILE A 132 11.22 24.06 -10.58
C ILE A 132 10.48 25.39 -10.64
N ILE A 133 10.70 26.21 -9.62
CA ILE A 133 9.99 27.50 -9.43
C ILE A 133 10.93 28.70 -9.47
N VAL A 134 12.25 28.44 -9.55
CA VAL A 134 13.29 29.47 -9.58
C VAL A 134 14.15 29.29 -10.81
N CYS A 135 14.47 30.40 -11.48
CA CYS A 135 15.57 30.43 -12.42
C CYS A 135 16.90 30.48 -11.64
N THR A 136 17.64 29.38 -11.62
CA THR A 136 18.94 29.29 -10.91
C THR A 136 20.00 30.21 -11.48
N LYS A 137 19.93 30.50 -12.79
CA LYS A 137 20.86 31.41 -13.47
C LYS A 137 20.74 32.86 -12.97
N HIS A 138 19.51 33.31 -12.74
CA HIS A 138 19.23 34.71 -12.37
C HIS A 138 18.78 34.88 -10.92
N GLY A 139 18.55 33.79 -10.20
CA GLY A 139 18.12 33.80 -8.80
C GLY A 139 16.77 34.48 -8.59
N ILE A 140 15.83 34.35 -9.56
CA ILE A 140 14.49 34.94 -9.47
C ILE A 140 13.39 33.89 -9.67
N PRO A 141 12.18 34.08 -9.10
CA PRO A 141 11.05 33.18 -9.33
C PRO A 141 10.67 33.16 -10.81
N LEU A 142 10.29 31.98 -11.32
CA LEU A 142 9.69 31.87 -12.64
C LEU A 142 8.27 32.46 -12.63
N VAL A 143 7.87 33.04 -13.76
CA VAL A 143 6.58 33.69 -13.94
C VAL A 143 5.74 32.89 -14.91
N ASP A 144 4.46 32.68 -14.64
CA ASP A 144 3.51 31.94 -15.49
C ASP A 144 2.49 32.84 -16.21
N SER A 145 2.48 34.13 -15.89
CA SER A 145 1.47 35.09 -16.30
C SER A 145 2.10 36.40 -16.77
N CYS A 146 1.47 37.04 -17.75
CA CYS A 146 1.95 38.30 -18.27
C CYS A 146 1.67 39.44 -17.27
N ALA A 147 2.69 40.22 -16.91
CA ALA A 147 2.56 41.34 -15.96
C ALA A 147 1.56 42.44 -16.38
N THR A 148 1.26 42.56 -17.68
CA THR A 148 0.35 43.60 -18.19
C THR A 148 -1.10 43.16 -18.20
N CYS A 149 -1.39 41.93 -18.63
CA CYS A 149 -2.77 41.44 -18.78
C CYS A 149 -3.17 40.41 -17.72
N ASN A 150 -2.24 39.98 -16.87
CA ASN A 150 -2.40 38.97 -15.82
C ASN A 150 -2.99 37.63 -16.30
N LYS A 151 -2.96 37.37 -17.61
CA LYS A 151 -3.36 36.08 -18.18
C LYS A 151 -2.17 35.14 -18.20
N GLU A 152 -2.45 33.88 -17.88
CA GLU A 152 -1.53 32.76 -18.02
C GLU A 152 -0.99 32.69 -19.46
N VAL A 153 0.31 32.47 -19.58
CA VAL A 153 0.97 32.27 -20.86
C VAL A 153 0.90 30.79 -21.21
N LYS A 154 0.31 30.46 -22.36
CA LYS A 154 0.23 29.08 -22.87
C LYS A 154 1.02 28.96 -24.16
N LEU A 155 1.90 27.97 -24.21
CA LEU A 155 2.77 27.73 -25.38
C LEU A 155 1.97 27.49 -26.66
N GLU A 156 0.80 26.87 -26.54
CA GLU A 156 -0.10 26.56 -27.65
C GLU A 156 -0.62 27.79 -28.42
N ASN A 157 -0.62 28.96 -27.77
CA ASN A 157 -1.08 30.22 -28.33
C ASN A 157 0.07 31.18 -28.70
N GLN A 158 1.31 30.73 -28.56
CA GLN A 158 2.49 31.55 -28.76
C GLN A 158 2.77 31.80 -30.25
N TYR A 159 2.97 33.08 -30.63
CA TYR A 159 3.45 33.48 -31.97
C TYR A 159 4.86 34.06 -31.95
N ASP A 160 5.31 34.55 -30.80
CA ASP A 160 6.70 34.93 -30.55
C ASP A 160 7.06 34.64 -29.09
N LEU A 161 8.13 33.91 -28.81
CA LEU A 161 8.51 33.49 -27.44
C LEU A 161 8.77 34.67 -26.49
N SER A 162 9.04 35.87 -27.01
CA SER A 162 9.27 37.08 -26.21
C SER A 162 8.02 37.93 -25.97
N LEU A 163 6.88 37.62 -26.58
CA LEU A 163 5.65 38.43 -26.49
C LEU A 163 4.51 37.65 -25.83
N CYS A 164 3.65 38.34 -25.10
CA CYS A 164 2.46 37.72 -24.54
C CYS A 164 1.49 37.28 -25.65
N PRO A 165 1.01 36.03 -25.67
CA PRO A 165 0.07 35.57 -26.70
C PRO A 165 -1.31 36.23 -26.60
N ASN A 166 -1.63 36.87 -25.46
CA ASN A 166 -2.94 37.45 -25.20
C ASN A 166 -3.01 38.97 -25.45
N CYS A 167 -1.92 39.71 -25.21
CA CYS A 167 -1.88 41.16 -25.35
C CYS A 167 -0.70 41.68 -26.19
N SER A 168 0.18 40.79 -26.67
CA SER A 168 1.40 41.12 -27.42
C SER A 168 2.44 41.96 -26.69
N TYR A 169 2.25 42.25 -25.39
CA TYR A 169 3.24 42.98 -24.59
C TYR A 169 4.51 42.13 -24.36
N PRO A 170 5.72 42.72 -24.37
CA PRO A 170 6.96 41.99 -24.12
C PRO A 170 6.98 41.28 -22.76
N LEU A 171 7.28 39.98 -22.77
CA LEU A 171 7.45 39.19 -21.54
C LEU A 171 8.77 39.49 -20.82
N THR A 172 9.70 40.16 -21.49
CA THR A 172 11.02 40.56 -20.96
C THR A 172 10.95 41.69 -19.95
N ASP A 173 9.90 42.51 -20.00
CA ASP A 173 9.75 43.72 -19.18
C ASP A 173 9.18 43.41 -17.79
N THR A 174 8.87 42.14 -17.52
CA THR A 174 8.45 41.70 -16.19
C THR A 174 9.69 41.59 -15.30
N LEU A 175 9.96 42.58 -14.46
CA LEU A 175 11.05 42.49 -13.47
C LEU A 175 10.47 42.09 -12.11
N ASN A 176 10.66 40.82 -11.73
CA ASN A 176 10.44 40.40 -10.35
C ASN A 176 11.71 40.74 -9.54
N GLU A 177 11.61 41.73 -8.66
CA GLU A 177 12.65 42.09 -7.69
C GLU A 177 12.58 41.25 -6.39
N LEU A 178 11.72 40.23 -6.35
CA LEU A 178 11.59 39.37 -5.18
C LEU A 178 12.88 38.58 -4.94
N SER A 179 13.51 38.85 -3.80
CA SER A 179 14.64 38.07 -3.32
C SER A 179 14.19 36.68 -2.90
N ILE A 180 14.94 35.65 -3.32
CA ILE A 180 14.71 34.27 -2.92
C ILE A 180 15.60 33.95 -1.72
N PHE A 181 15.05 33.25 -0.73
CA PHE A 181 15.82 32.74 0.40
C PHE A 181 16.90 31.76 -0.05
N ASP A 182 18.10 31.87 0.52
CA ASP A 182 19.27 31.06 0.16
C ASP A 182 19.01 29.54 0.19
N GLU A 183 18.26 29.04 1.18
CA GLU A 183 17.92 27.62 1.27
C GLU A 183 17.04 27.14 0.11
N THR A 184 16.10 27.99 -0.34
CA THR A 184 15.26 27.68 -1.50
C THR A 184 16.10 27.62 -2.77
N LEU A 185 17.01 28.58 -2.94
CA LEU A 185 17.91 28.58 -4.09
C LEU A 185 18.82 27.33 -4.11
N LYS A 186 19.38 26.94 -2.95
CA LYS A 186 20.19 25.71 -2.82
C LYS A 186 19.42 24.47 -3.25
N TYR A 187 18.18 24.32 -2.78
CA TYR A 187 17.33 23.19 -3.17
C TYR A 187 16.99 23.21 -4.68
N GLN A 188 16.71 24.38 -5.24
CA GLN A 188 16.41 24.54 -6.67
C GLN A 188 17.62 24.23 -7.56
N VAL A 189 18.83 24.61 -7.13
CA VAL A 189 20.10 24.22 -7.80
C VAL A 189 20.29 22.71 -7.77
N TRP A 190 20.06 22.07 -6.62
CA TRP A 190 20.15 20.60 -6.50
C TRP A 190 19.10 19.90 -7.39
N LEU A 191 17.88 20.42 -7.46
CA LEU A 191 16.83 19.89 -8.33
C LEU A 191 17.20 20.01 -9.80
N GLU A 192 17.69 21.16 -10.24
CA GLU A 192 18.15 21.38 -11.62
C GLU A 192 19.23 20.38 -12.01
N GLN A 193 20.26 20.22 -11.16
CA GLN A 193 21.32 19.26 -11.40
C GLN A 193 20.77 17.83 -11.50
N SER A 194 19.85 17.47 -10.60
CA SER A 194 19.20 16.15 -10.59
C SER A 194 18.42 15.89 -11.88
N TRP A 195 17.64 16.85 -12.35
CA TRP A 195 16.89 16.72 -13.60
C TRP A 195 17.77 16.69 -14.84
N ASN A 196 18.84 17.49 -14.89
CA ASN A 196 19.80 17.44 -15.99
C ASN A 196 20.44 16.04 -16.12
N ILE A 197 20.76 15.38 -14.99
CA ILE A 197 21.23 13.98 -15.00
C ILE A 197 20.15 13.03 -15.54
N LEU A 198 18.89 13.26 -15.18
CA LEU A 198 17.75 12.45 -15.63
C LEU A 198 17.45 12.62 -17.13
N PHE A 199 17.64 13.80 -17.71
CA PHE A 199 17.46 14.05 -19.14
C PHE A 199 18.62 13.51 -20.00
N ASN A 200 19.79 13.30 -19.41
CA ASN A 200 20.95 12.80 -20.13
C ASN A 200 20.83 11.31 -20.50
N SER A 201 21.45 10.90 -21.61
CA SER A 201 21.50 9.50 -22.04
C SER A 201 22.56 8.71 -21.24
N THR A 202 22.23 8.29 -20.01
CA THR A 202 23.18 7.63 -19.09
C THR A 202 23.12 6.10 -19.06
N GLY A 203 22.42 5.45 -20.00
CA GLY A 203 22.37 3.99 -20.12
C GLY A 203 21.62 3.23 -19.01
N TYR A 204 21.35 3.88 -17.87
CA TYR A 204 20.60 3.30 -16.77
C TYR A 204 19.17 2.90 -17.17
N ASN A 205 18.73 1.81 -16.55
CA ASN A 205 17.39 1.29 -16.67
C ASN A 205 17.01 0.64 -15.33
N LEU A 206 16.09 1.26 -14.60
CA LEU A 206 15.68 0.88 -13.26
C LEU A 206 14.18 0.64 -13.28
N ASP A 207 13.74 -0.52 -12.80
CA ASP A 207 12.34 -0.79 -12.55
C ASP A 207 11.91 -0.26 -11.16
N SER A 208 10.62 -0.37 -10.86
CA SER A 208 10.08 0.10 -9.58
C SER A 208 10.63 -0.63 -8.36
N GLU A 209 11.03 -1.89 -8.52
CA GLU A 209 11.55 -2.72 -7.44
C GLU A 209 12.99 -2.32 -7.10
N ASP A 210 13.84 -2.18 -8.12
CA ASP A 210 15.21 -1.70 -8.00
C ASP A 210 15.28 -0.31 -7.37
N ILE A 211 14.40 0.60 -7.79
CA ILE A 211 14.26 1.94 -7.20
C ILE A 211 13.93 1.82 -5.71
N ALA A 212 12.93 1.01 -5.35
CA ALA A 212 12.49 0.84 -3.97
C ALA A 212 13.62 0.26 -3.09
N ILE A 213 14.33 -0.75 -3.60
CA ILE A 213 15.47 -1.38 -2.92
C ILE A 213 16.59 -0.36 -2.68
N ARG A 214 16.94 0.45 -3.68
CA ARG A 214 17.99 1.49 -3.55
C ARG A 214 17.60 2.55 -2.52
N VAL A 215 16.35 3.02 -2.56
CA VAL A 215 15.82 3.97 -1.57
C VAL A 215 15.89 3.37 -0.16
N LEU A 216 15.46 2.13 0.02
CA LEU A 216 15.57 1.43 1.31
C LEU A 216 17.01 1.26 1.77
N TYR A 217 17.93 0.99 0.86
CA TYR A 217 19.35 0.81 1.19
C TYR A 217 19.99 2.12 1.66
N ILE A 218 19.64 3.26 1.04
CA ILE A 218 20.02 4.61 1.48
C ILE A 218 19.47 4.88 2.88
N LEU A 219 18.16 4.68 3.08
CA LEU A 219 17.50 4.88 4.37
C LEU A 219 18.02 3.93 5.45
N ASN A 220 18.53 2.77 5.07
CA ASN A 220 19.16 1.82 5.98
C ASN A 220 20.64 2.13 6.23
N SER A 221 21.11 3.32 5.84
CA SER A 221 22.50 3.78 5.99
C SER A 221 23.51 2.78 5.42
N TYR A 222 23.17 2.16 4.28
CA TYR A 222 24.00 1.18 3.58
C TYR A 222 24.36 -0.08 4.38
N GLN A 223 23.62 -0.38 5.46
CA GLN A 223 23.84 -1.58 6.25
C GLN A 223 23.46 -2.84 5.43
N PRO A 224 24.20 -3.96 5.59
CA PRO A 224 24.06 -5.15 4.74
C PRO A 224 22.76 -5.93 4.98
N LYS A 225 22.03 -5.64 6.06
CA LYS A 225 20.73 -6.24 6.41
C LYS A 225 19.74 -5.13 6.71
N PHE A 226 18.47 -5.36 6.39
CA PHE A 226 17.40 -4.41 6.67
C PHE A 226 17.13 -4.28 8.18
N HIS A 227 17.23 -3.05 8.68
CA HIS A 227 16.91 -2.69 10.05
C HIS A 227 15.78 -1.66 10.05
N ARG A 228 14.58 -2.11 10.44
CA ARG A 228 13.38 -1.28 10.43
C ARG A 228 13.54 0.03 11.20
N GLY A 229 14.15 -0.01 12.39
CA GLY A 229 14.34 1.18 13.23
C GLY A 229 15.22 2.25 12.59
N ILE A 230 16.30 1.85 11.90
CA ILE A 230 17.20 2.77 11.20
C ILE A 230 16.48 3.43 10.02
N VAL A 231 15.73 2.63 9.27
CA VAL A 231 14.95 3.14 8.14
C VAL A 231 13.87 4.11 8.61
N GLU A 232 13.14 3.78 9.67
CA GLU A 232 12.11 4.66 10.23
C GLU A 232 12.70 5.97 10.79
N SER A 233 13.90 5.96 11.38
CA SER A 233 14.55 7.19 11.87
C SER A 233 15.03 8.11 10.75
N ASN A 234 15.42 7.55 9.60
CA ASN A 234 15.89 8.31 8.43
C ASN A 234 14.74 8.75 7.50
N MET A 235 13.49 8.43 7.85
CA MET A 235 12.29 8.82 7.10
C MET A 235 11.49 9.88 7.85
N LYS A 236 11.18 11.00 7.19
CA LYS A 236 10.22 11.98 7.74
C LYS A 236 8.80 11.42 7.90
N GLU A 237 8.42 10.46 7.05
CA GLU A 237 7.08 9.85 7.03
C GLU A 237 7.14 8.31 7.17
N PRO A 238 7.36 7.75 8.39
CA PRO A 238 7.50 6.31 8.60
C PRO A 238 6.30 5.47 8.13
N LYS A 239 5.11 6.08 8.05
CA LYS A 239 3.88 5.44 7.56
C LYS A 239 3.97 4.98 6.10
N SER A 240 4.91 5.52 5.32
CA SER A 240 5.13 5.13 3.92
C SER A 240 6.02 3.87 3.75
N LEU A 241 6.72 3.44 4.82
CA LEU A 241 7.62 2.29 4.79
C LEU A 241 6.95 0.96 4.34
N PRO A 242 5.72 0.61 4.80
CA PRO A 242 5.06 -0.61 4.33
C PRO A 242 4.87 -0.62 2.81
N THR A 243 4.47 0.50 2.21
CA THR A 243 4.30 0.64 0.77
C THR A 243 5.64 0.49 0.05
N LEU A 244 6.68 1.14 0.54
CA LEU A 244 8.03 1.04 -0.03
C LEU A 244 8.58 -0.40 0.02
N LEU A 245 8.37 -1.11 1.14
CA LEU A 245 8.70 -2.53 1.27
C LEU A 245 7.88 -3.42 0.31
N GLN A 246 6.62 -3.08 0.04
CA GLN A 246 5.81 -3.83 -0.92
C GLN A 246 6.34 -3.65 -2.35
N HIS A 247 6.73 -2.43 -2.75
CA HIS A 247 7.41 -2.19 -4.03
C HIS A 247 8.71 -2.99 -4.13
N ALA A 248 9.56 -2.95 -3.09
CA ALA A 248 10.84 -3.65 -3.06
C ALA A 248 10.72 -5.19 -3.03
N ARG A 249 9.53 -5.72 -2.77
CA ARG A 249 9.24 -7.18 -2.73
C ARG A 249 8.41 -7.65 -3.92
N GLY A 250 7.95 -6.75 -4.79
CA GLY A 250 7.00 -7.08 -5.85
C GLY A 250 5.67 -7.66 -5.35
N THR A 251 5.24 -7.34 -4.13
CA THR A 251 4.04 -7.94 -3.50
C THR A 251 2.77 -7.09 -3.62
N LEU A 252 2.81 -6.01 -4.40
CA LEU A 252 1.65 -5.17 -4.63
C LEU A 252 0.62 -5.89 -5.51
N SER A 253 -0.63 -5.98 -5.01
CA SER A 253 -1.75 -6.54 -5.79
C SER A 253 -2.17 -5.66 -6.96
N GLN A 254 -1.81 -4.38 -6.94
CA GLN A 254 -1.99 -3.43 -8.03
C GLN A 254 -0.63 -2.81 -8.37
N GLU A 255 -0.25 -2.79 -9.64
CA GLU A 255 0.93 -2.05 -10.12
C GLU A 255 0.76 -0.57 -9.76
N ARG A 256 1.40 -0.15 -8.67
CA ARG A 256 1.55 1.26 -8.30
C ARG A 256 2.96 1.69 -8.67
N THR A 257 3.14 2.96 -9.04
CA THR A 257 4.46 3.54 -9.29
C THR A 257 4.90 4.34 -8.06
N LEU A 258 6.14 4.16 -7.61
CA LEU A 258 6.76 5.09 -6.65
C LEU A 258 6.91 6.44 -7.33
N HIS A 259 6.34 7.50 -6.78
CA HIS A 259 6.36 8.81 -7.43
C HIS A 259 7.75 9.46 -7.34
N LEU A 260 8.22 10.11 -8.41
CA LEU A 260 9.57 10.70 -8.44
C LEU A 260 9.78 11.80 -7.39
N SER A 261 8.75 12.61 -7.09
CA SER A 261 8.87 13.65 -6.05
C SER A 261 9.24 13.07 -4.68
N TYR A 262 8.71 11.88 -4.36
CA TYR A 262 9.03 11.18 -3.12
C TYR A 262 10.50 10.74 -3.10
N ILE A 263 11.01 10.24 -4.23
CA ILE A 263 12.41 9.83 -4.38
C ILE A 263 13.33 11.05 -4.25
N LEU A 264 13.07 12.12 -5.02
CA LEU A 264 13.87 13.34 -4.98
C LEU A 264 13.97 13.93 -3.58
N ARG A 265 12.85 13.95 -2.84
CA ARG A 265 12.82 14.40 -1.45
C ARG A 265 13.75 13.57 -0.56
N ILE A 266 13.66 12.23 -0.63
CA ILE A 266 14.53 11.35 0.17
C ILE A 266 16.00 11.57 -0.18
N LEU A 267 16.32 11.69 -1.47
CA LEU A 267 17.70 11.89 -1.91
C LEU A 267 18.26 13.21 -1.39
N TYR A 268 17.50 14.30 -1.49
CA TYR A 268 17.90 15.60 -0.95
C TYR A 268 18.09 15.56 0.57
N GLU A 269 17.15 14.96 1.30
CA GLU A 269 17.20 14.86 2.77
C GLU A 269 18.33 13.98 3.31
N ASN A 270 18.91 13.12 2.46
CA ASN A 270 20.03 12.24 2.82
C ASN A 270 21.33 12.63 2.09
N ASP A 271 21.40 13.84 1.54
CA ASP A 271 22.57 14.38 0.82
C ASP A 271 23.09 13.46 -0.31
N ILE A 272 22.17 12.84 -1.05
CA ILE A 272 22.48 11.95 -2.17
C ILE A 272 22.21 12.65 -3.49
N SER A 273 23.22 12.72 -4.36
CA SER A 273 23.04 13.19 -5.74
C SER A 273 22.30 12.15 -6.59
N MET A 274 21.58 12.63 -7.61
CA MET A 274 20.91 11.75 -8.56
C MET A 274 21.89 10.79 -9.27
N GLU A 275 23.09 11.25 -9.61
CA GLU A 275 24.13 10.42 -10.22
C GLU A 275 24.55 9.27 -9.30
N LYS A 276 24.82 9.58 -8.03
CA LYS A 276 25.15 8.55 -7.02
C LYS A 276 24.02 7.55 -6.85
N PHE A 277 22.77 8.01 -6.85
CA PHE A 277 21.60 7.14 -6.76
C PHE A 277 21.48 6.18 -7.97
N LEU A 278 21.61 6.69 -9.19
CA LEU A 278 21.54 5.89 -10.41
C LEU A 278 22.72 4.89 -10.52
N GLY A 279 23.91 5.28 -10.05
CA GLY A 279 25.10 4.41 -10.00
C GLY A 279 25.15 3.46 -8.79
N LEU A 280 24.21 3.53 -7.86
CA LEU A 280 24.27 2.79 -6.60
C LEU A 280 24.14 1.27 -6.81
N SER A 281 25.21 0.52 -6.50
CA SER A 281 25.14 -0.94 -6.40
C SER A 281 24.69 -1.35 -5.00
N VAL A 282 23.62 -2.15 -4.92
CA VAL A 282 23.06 -2.63 -3.65
C VAL A 282 23.61 -4.02 -3.36
N LYS A 283 24.06 -4.25 -2.11
CA LYS A 283 24.60 -5.55 -1.69
C LYS A 283 23.53 -6.65 -1.77
N GLU A 284 23.91 -7.79 -2.32
CA GLU A 284 23.04 -8.97 -2.43
C GLU A 284 22.50 -9.44 -1.05
N SER A 285 23.31 -9.30 0.01
CA SER A 285 22.86 -9.58 1.38
C SER A 285 21.67 -8.71 1.81
N PHE A 286 21.63 -7.46 1.38
CA PHE A 286 20.57 -6.52 1.72
C PHE A 286 19.31 -6.86 0.92
N ILE A 287 19.46 -7.10 -0.39
CA ILE A 287 18.37 -7.56 -1.27
C ILE A 287 17.70 -8.80 -0.67
N ASN A 288 18.51 -9.79 -0.27
CA ASN A 288 18.01 -11.01 0.37
C ASN A 288 17.36 -10.76 1.74
N SER A 289 17.80 -9.76 2.50
CA SER A 289 17.13 -9.39 3.76
C SER A 289 15.75 -8.74 3.56
N ILE A 290 15.51 -8.13 2.40
CA ILE A 290 14.22 -7.51 2.02
C ILE A 290 13.29 -8.53 1.37
N ARG A 291 13.80 -9.26 0.36
CA ARG A 291 13.07 -10.25 -0.45
C ARG A 291 12.93 -11.60 0.24
N GLY A 292 13.84 -11.93 1.14
CA GLY A 292 13.83 -13.18 1.87
C GLY A 292 12.45 -13.39 2.48
N LYS A 293 11.90 -14.60 2.27
CA LYS A 293 10.71 -15.04 3.01
C LYS A 293 11.05 -14.78 4.47
N THR A 294 10.35 -13.83 5.09
CA THR A 294 10.44 -13.65 6.53
C THR A 294 10.14 -15.03 7.07
N VAL A 295 11.12 -15.69 7.69
CA VAL A 295 10.93 -17.01 8.32
C VAL A 295 9.61 -16.89 9.04
N LEU A 296 8.60 -17.66 8.61
CA LEU A 296 7.27 -17.47 9.16
C LEU A 296 7.46 -17.72 10.65
N LYS A 297 6.91 -16.85 11.52
CA LYS A 297 7.08 -17.07 12.96
C LYS A 297 6.68 -18.50 13.37
N SER A 298 5.79 -19.17 12.62
CA SER A 298 5.46 -20.60 12.77
C SER A 298 6.66 -21.54 12.66
N ASP A 299 7.64 -21.20 11.83
CA ASP A 299 8.83 -22.00 11.55
C ASP A 299 9.84 -21.92 12.71
N GLN A 300 9.67 -20.96 13.63
CA GLN A 300 10.50 -20.77 14.81
C GLN A 300 10.00 -21.53 16.03
N PHE A 301 8.79 -22.10 15.97
CA PHE A 301 8.16 -22.76 17.10
C PHE A 301 7.92 -24.24 16.82
N SER A 302 7.94 -25.04 17.89
CA SER A 302 7.62 -26.46 17.87
C SER A 302 6.53 -26.79 18.88
N CYS A 303 5.89 -27.95 18.72
CA CYS A 303 4.92 -28.43 19.69
C CYS A 303 5.61 -28.75 21.02
N MET A 304 5.06 -28.25 22.13
CA MET A 304 5.58 -28.47 23.49
C MET A 304 4.96 -29.68 24.21
N ALA A 305 4.02 -30.40 23.58
CA ALA A 305 3.32 -31.52 24.20
C ALA A 305 4.19 -32.81 24.17
N PRO A 306 4.62 -33.35 25.33
CA PRO A 306 5.59 -34.46 25.36
C PRO A 306 5.13 -35.77 24.72
N TRP A 307 3.81 -35.98 24.59
CA TRP A 307 3.22 -37.17 23.97
C TRP A 307 2.99 -37.01 22.45
N CYS A 308 3.31 -35.85 21.88
CA CYS A 308 3.04 -35.55 20.48
C CYS A 308 4.16 -36.07 19.57
N ALA A 309 3.82 -36.68 18.43
CA ALA A 309 4.82 -37.08 17.43
C ALA A 309 5.58 -35.87 16.81
N ASN A 310 5.03 -34.66 16.95
CA ASN A 310 5.64 -33.40 16.52
C ASN A 310 6.33 -32.64 17.67
N TYR A 311 6.51 -33.27 18.84
CA TYR A 311 7.24 -32.66 19.96
C TYR A 311 8.65 -32.23 19.54
N GLY A 312 9.01 -30.98 19.80
CA GLY A 312 10.33 -30.42 19.48
C GLY A 312 10.63 -30.20 18.00
N LYS A 313 9.74 -30.60 17.07
CA LYS A 313 9.93 -30.41 15.63
C LYS A 313 9.43 -29.02 15.19
N LEU A 314 10.32 -28.20 14.66
CA LEU A 314 10.04 -26.83 14.22
C LEU A 314 9.17 -26.79 12.96
N GLY A 315 8.31 -25.78 12.85
CA GLY A 315 7.57 -25.47 11.61
C GLY A 315 6.41 -26.41 11.26
N LEU A 316 6.08 -27.37 12.14
CA LEU A 316 4.95 -28.29 11.93
C LEU A 316 3.62 -27.79 12.51
N MET A 317 3.60 -26.61 13.13
CA MET A 317 2.38 -26.00 13.65
C MET A 317 1.77 -25.05 12.63
N ILE A 318 0.43 -25.03 12.58
CA ILE A 318 -0.30 -24.16 11.66
C ILE A 318 -0.89 -22.96 12.37
N LYS A 319 -0.98 -21.83 11.67
CA LYS A 319 -1.62 -20.61 12.18
C LYS A 319 -3.14 -20.78 12.21
N THR A 320 -3.75 -20.47 13.35
CA THR A 320 -5.21 -20.52 13.50
C THR A 320 -5.87 -19.23 12.97
N GLY A 321 -7.20 -19.20 12.94
CA GLY A 321 -7.96 -18.01 12.52
C GLY A 321 -7.85 -16.80 13.46
N THR A 322 -7.29 -16.97 14.66
CA THR A 322 -7.08 -15.90 15.64
C THR A 322 -5.67 -15.33 15.52
N SER A 323 -5.53 -14.02 15.38
CA SER A 323 -4.19 -13.39 15.29
C SER A 323 -3.78 -12.63 16.55
N PHE A 324 -4.75 -12.23 17.36
CA PHE A 324 -4.57 -11.32 18.50
C PHE A 324 -5.71 -11.49 19.50
N LYS A 325 -5.38 -11.51 20.79
CA LYS A 325 -6.36 -11.36 21.89
C LYS A 325 -5.70 -10.64 23.06
N ARG A 326 -6.42 -9.71 23.67
CA ARG A 326 -6.10 -9.15 24.98
C ARG A 326 -6.88 -9.92 26.04
N LEU A 327 -6.21 -10.40 27.08
CA LEU A 327 -6.83 -11.05 28.23
C LEU A 327 -7.35 -10.00 29.21
N ASP A 328 -8.23 -10.41 30.13
CA ASP A 328 -8.77 -9.53 31.17
C ASP A 328 -7.68 -9.04 32.14
N SER A 329 -6.58 -9.80 32.27
CA SER A 329 -5.34 -9.40 32.96
C SER A 329 -4.60 -8.25 32.29
N GLY A 330 -4.97 -7.86 31.06
CA GLY A 330 -4.26 -6.89 30.23
C GLY A 330 -3.19 -7.52 29.33
N GLU A 331 -2.82 -8.78 29.57
CA GLU A 331 -1.82 -9.50 28.78
C GLU A 331 -2.24 -9.66 27.32
N ILE A 332 -1.26 -9.58 26.44
CA ILE A 332 -1.47 -9.65 24.99
C ILE A 332 -0.90 -10.97 24.47
N LEU A 333 -1.78 -11.74 23.84
CA LEU A 333 -1.42 -12.95 23.10
C LEU A 333 -1.56 -12.69 21.60
N THR A 334 -0.51 -13.01 20.86
CA THR A 334 -0.44 -12.85 19.42
C THR A 334 -0.13 -14.17 18.73
N TYR A 335 -0.32 -14.22 17.41
CA TYR A 335 0.22 -15.29 16.57
C TYR A 335 -0.16 -16.71 17.03
N TYR A 336 -1.46 -17.03 16.96
CA TYR A 336 -1.97 -18.28 17.48
C TYR A 336 -1.64 -19.44 16.55
N LEU A 337 -1.17 -20.51 17.16
CA LEU A 337 -0.71 -21.71 16.48
C LEU A 337 -1.47 -22.93 17.02
N ALA A 338 -1.55 -23.98 16.22
CA ALA A 338 -2.05 -25.27 16.67
C ALA A 338 -1.24 -26.40 16.04
N CYS A 339 -1.05 -27.47 16.81
CA CYS A 339 -0.44 -28.69 16.29
C CYS A 339 -1.56 -29.62 15.78
N LEU A 340 -1.52 -29.98 14.49
CA LEU A 340 -2.53 -30.86 13.88
C LEU A 340 -2.46 -32.32 14.38
N GLU A 341 -1.35 -32.69 15.00
CA GLU A 341 -1.11 -34.03 15.52
C GLU A 341 -1.75 -34.22 16.89
N CYS A 342 -1.34 -33.43 17.88
CA CYS A 342 -1.91 -33.54 19.23
C CYS A 342 -3.16 -32.67 19.43
N GLY A 343 -3.40 -31.67 18.61
CA GLY A 343 -4.51 -30.71 18.79
C GLY A 343 -4.26 -29.64 19.86
N CYS A 344 -3.06 -29.56 20.45
CA CYS A 344 -2.74 -28.48 21.37
C CYS A 344 -2.70 -27.14 20.63
N GLU A 345 -3.28 -26.12 21.25
CA GLU A 345 -3.24 -24.74 20.76
C GLU A 345 -2.21 -23.94 21.56
N TYR A 346 -1.58 -22.98 20.89
CA TYR A 346 -0.55 -22.11 21.43
C TYR A 346 -0.77 -20.66 21.04
N ALA A 347 -0.17 -19.75 21.79
CA ALA A 347 -0.05 -18.35 21.40
C ALA A 347 1.32 -17.80 21.82
N VAL A 348 1.72 -16.69 21.22
CA VAL A 348 2.96 -15.99 21.54
C VAL A 348 2.64 -14.82 22.47
N ASN A 349 3.27 -14.81 23.65
CA ASN A 349 3.09 -13.74 24.64
C ASN A 349 3.87 -12.47 24.25
N GLN A 350 3.80 -11.43 25.09
CA GLN A 350 4.49 -10.15 24.87
C GLN A 350 6.02 -10.26 24.89
N PHE A 351 6.57 -11.31 25.52
CA PHE A 351 8.00 -11.63 25.58
C PHE A 351 8.46 -12.52 24.42
N ASN A 352 7.58 -12.77 23.43
CA ASN A 352 7.82 -13.64 22.29
C ASN A 352 8.05 -15.13 22.67
N GLU A 353 7.52 -15.55 23.82
CA GLU A 353 7.55 -16.94 24.28
C GLU A 353 6.26 -17.66 23.90
N LEU A 354 6.36 -18.97 23.66
CA LEU A 354 5.23 -19.81 23.29
C LEU A 354 4.50 -20.30 24.54
N GLU A 355 3.22 -20.00 24.64
CA GLU A 355 2.35 -20.43 25.73
C GLU A 355 1.28 -21.39 25.23
N GLU A 356 1.08 -22.49 25.95
CA GLU A 356 0.03 -23.46 25.65
C GLU A 356 -1.32 -22.99 26.18
N ARG A 357 -2.35 -23.15 25.35
CA ARG A 357 -3.69 -22.56 25.55
C ARG A 357 -4.78 -23.57 25.87
N THR A 358 -4.51 -24.85 25.68
CA THR A 358 -5.47 -25.93 25.88
C THR A 358 -5.45 -26.53 27.29
N SER A 359 -4.45 -26.16 28.11
CA SER A 359 -4.08 -26.72 29.42
C SER A 359 -3.77 -28.22 29.43
N PHE A 360 -3.59 -28.86 28.27
CA PHE A 360 -3.32 -30.30 28.22
C PHE A 360 -1.94 -30.63 28.75
N ILE A 361 -0.93 -29.78 28.54
CA ILE A 361 0.43 -30.06 29.04
C ILE A 361 0.44 -30.08 30.58
N GLU A 362 -0.23 -29.11 31.20
CA GLU A 362 -0.48 -29.08 32.64
C GLU A 362 -1.24 -30.33 33.08
N GLY A 363 -2.33 -30.67 32.38
CA GLY A 363 -3.13 -31.87 32.65
C GLY A 363 -2.33 -33.18 32.60
N TYR A 364 -1.45 -33.34 31.60
CA TYR A 364 -0.58 -34.50 31.48
C TYR A 364 0.36 -34.62 32.66
N ARG A 365 1.04 -33.52 33.04
CA ARG A 365 1.96 -33.51 34.19
C ARG A 365 1.27 -33.94 35.48
N MET A 366 0.01 -33.55 35.66
CA MET A 366 -0.76 -33.86 36.85
C MET A 366 -1.37 -35.26 36.85
N LEU A 367 -1.73 -35.80 35.69
CA LEU A 367 -2.50 -37.05 35.58
C LEU A 367 -1.67 -38.27 35.18
N LYS A 368 -0.51 -38.10 34.53
CA LYS A 368 0.29 -39.22 33.98
C LYS A 368 0.70 -40.27 35.01
N ASP A 369 0.94 -39.85 36.26
CA ASP A 369 1.43 -40.73 37.34
C ASP A 369 0.27 -41.25 38.21
N ILE A 370 -0.98 -40.90 37.87
CA ILE A 370 -2.15 -41.34 38.63
C ILE A 370 -2.68 -42.65 38.02
N VAL A 371 -2.23 -43.75 38.62
CA VAL A 371 -2.56 -45.12 38.20
C VAL A 371 -3.94 -45.57 38.70
N ASP A 372 -4.46 -44.96 39.78
CA ASP A 372 -5.70 -45.42 40.39
C ASP A 372 -6.96 -44.84 39.72
N LYS A 373 -7.90 -45.75 39.39
CA LYS A 373 -9.29 -45.48 38.94
C LYS A 373 -10.16 -44.83 40.03
N THR A 374 -9.65 -43.77 40.65
CA THR A 374 -10.31 -43.00 41.71
C THR A 374 -11.30 -41.99 41.14
N SER A 375 -12.36 -41.69 41.88
CA SER A 375 -13.42 -40.77 41.41
C SER A 375 -12.88 -39.39 41.01
N ILE A 376 -13.58 -38.72 40.07
CA ILE A 376 -13.23 -37.37 39.60
C ILE A 376 -13.06 -36.37 40.74
N ASN A 377 -13.86 -36.49 41.80
CA ASN A 377 -13.76 -35.62 42.98
C ASN A 377 -12.43 -35.79 43.72
N LYS A 378 -11.93 -37.04 43.82
CA LYS A 378 -10.62 -37.31 44.45
C LYS A 378 -9.47 -36.82 43.57
N LEU A 379 -9.58 -36.99 42.25
CA LEU A 379 -8.62 -36.44 41.29
C LEU A 379 -8.57 -34.91 41.36
N SER A 380 -9.74 -34.26 41.35
CA SER A 380 -9.85 -32.81 41.47
C SER A 380 -9.19 -32.27 42.75
N ARG A 381 -9.37 -32.95 43.89
CA ARG A 381 -8.68 -32.61 45.14
C ARG A 381 -7.16 -32.82 45.07
N LYS A 382 -6.70 -33.92 44.45
CA LYS A 382 -5.27 -34.24 44.34
C LYS A 382 -4.53 -33.31 43.38
N THR A 383 -5.16 -32.93 42.27
CA THR A 383 -4.55 -32.07 41.25
C THR A 383 -4.85 -30.59 41.44
N GLY A 384 -5.79 -30.22 42.31
CA GLY A 384 -6.27 -28.83 42.44
C GLY A 384 -7.02 -28.30 41.21
N LEU A 385 -7.32 -29.16 40.23
CA LEU A 385 -8.04 -28.76 39.02
C LEU A 385 -9.55 -28.88 39.23
N PRO A 386 -10.37 -27.98 38.65
CA PRO A 386 -11.82 -28.15 38.63
C PRO A 386 -12.22 -29.48 37.99
N GLY A 387 -13.24 -30.14 38.54
CA GLY A 387 -13.68 -31.46 38.06
C GLY A 387 -14.01 -31.51 36.55
N ASP A 388 -14.52 -30.42 35.98
CA ASP A 388 -14.74 -30.31 34.52
C ASP A 388 -13.42 -30.33 33.72
N LYS A 389 -12.39 -29.61 34.19
CA LYS A 389 -11.06 -29.59 33.59
C LYS A 389 -10.41 -30.97 33.67
N VAL A 390 -10.59 -31.69 34.78
CA VAL A 390 -10.16 -33.10 34.92
C VAL A 390 -10.86 -34.00 33.90
N LYS A 391 -12.20 -33.93 33.78
CA LYS A 391 -12.96 -34.73 32.79
C LYS A 391 -12.49 -34.45 31.36
N ARG A 392 -12.27 -33.17 31.02
CA ARG A 392 -11.73 -32.74 29.73
C ARG A 392 -10.35 -33.34 29.46
N HIS A 393 -9.42 -33.26 30.41
CA HIS A 393 -8.09 -33.83 30.25
C HIS A 393 -8.14 -35.34 30.07
N LEU A 394 -8.90 -36.05 30.91
CA LEU A 394 -9.05 -37.50 30.79
C LEU A 394 -9.67 -37.91 29.46
N ALA A 395 -10.71 -37.21 28.97
CA ALA A 395 -11.30 -37.47 27.67
C ALA A 395 -10.28 -37.30 26.53
N TYR A 396 -9.49 -36.22 26.58
CA TYR A 396 -8.44 -35.93 25.61
C TYR A 396 -7.36 -37.03 25.58
N PHE A 397 -6.84 -37.45 26.73
CA PHE A 397 -5.80 -38.48 26.81
C PHE A 397 -6.33 -39.88 26.52
N HIS A 398 -7.56 -40.18 26.94
CA HIS A 398 -8.20 -41.47 26.66
C HIS A 398 -8.44 -41.66 25.17
N SER A 399 -8.89 -40.63 24.46
CA SER A 399 -9.09 -40.68 23.01
C SER A 399 -7.81 -40.91 22.18
N ARG A 400 -6.64 -40.87 22.82
CA ARG A 400 -5.31 -41.04 22.21
C ARG A 400 -4.54 -42.24 22.78
N GLY A 401 -5.16 -43.02 23.66
CA GLY A 401 -4.48 -44.14 24.32
C GLY A 401 -3.32 -43.73 25.24
N ILE A 402 -3.28 -42.48 25.70
CA ILE A 402 -2.19 -41.98 26.57
C ILE A 402 -2.51 -42.30 28.04
N ILE A 403 -3.75 -42.07 28.45
CA ILE A 403 -4.25 -42.40 29.80
C ILE A 403 -5.59 -43.10 29.64
N GLU A 404 -5.67 -44.36 30.04
CA GLU A 404 -6.92 -45.11 30.01
C GLU A 404 -7.80 -44.82 31.22
N TYR A 405 -9.09 -44.57 30.98
CA TYR A 405 -10.05 -44.39 32.07
C TYR A 405 -11.41 -45.02 31.74
N PRO A 406 -11.48 -46.37 31.67
CA PRO A 406 -12.67 -47.09 31.18
C PRO A 406 -13.92 -46.92 32.05
N SER A 407 -13.77 -46.51 33.31
CA SER A 407 -14.90 -46.30 34.22
C SER A 407 -15.72 -45.05 33.88
N LEU A 408 -15.18 -44.10 33.10
CA LEU A 408 -15.89 -42.88 32.69
C LEU A 408 -16.17 -42.83 31.19
N PHE A 409 -15.34 -43.47 30.38
CA PHE A 409 -15.41 -43.41 28.93
C PHE A 409 -15.66 -44.79 28.36
N SER A 410 -16.69 -44.89 27.53
CA SER A 410 -16.94 -46.04 26.67
C SER A 410 -16.02 -46.01 25.45
N ASN A 411 -16.07 -47.06 24.64
CA ASN A 411 -15.42 -47.06 23.33
C ASN A 411 -15.90 -45.88 22.47
N ILE A 412 -14.98 -45.35 21.68
CA ILE A 412 -15.26 -44.30 20.68
C ILE A 412 -16.05 -44.93 19.54
N SER A 413 -17.08 -44.23 19.06
CA SER A 413 -17.85 -44.66 17.90
C SER A 413 -17.49 -43.79 16.70
N ASP A 414 -17.05 -44.44 15.63
CA ASP A 414 -16.70 -43.78 14.37
C ASP A 414 -17.88 -43.01 13.76
N ASP A 415 -19.11 -43.49 13.94
CA ASP A 415 -20.30 -42.82 13.43
C ASP A 415 -20.52 -41.48 14.14
N PHE A 416 -20.32 -41.41 15.45
CA PHE A 416 -20.39 -40.14 16.19
C PHE A 416 -19.24 -39.21 15.83
N VAL A 417 -18.02 -39.72 15.60
CA VAL A 417 -16.89 -38.91 15.11
C VAL A 417 -17.23 -38.29 13.75
N LYS A 418 -17.70 -39.10 12.79
CA LYS A 418 -18.12 -38.63 11.45
C LYS A 418 -19.26 -37.62 11.53
N ALA A 419 -20.27 -37.86 12.36
CA ALA A 419 -21.37 -36.93 12.57
C ALA A 419 -20.87 -35.58 13.14
N PHE A 420 -19.95 -35.62 14.11
CA PHE A 420 -19.35 -34.42 14.69
C PHE A 420 -18.59 -33.62 13.64
N ILE A 421 -17.70 -34.26 12.88
CA ILE A 421 -16.93 -33.66 11.77
C ILE A 421 -17.87 -33.02 10.76
N ASN A 422 -18.93 -33.73 10.35
CA ASN A 422 -19.93 -33.19 9.43
C ASN A 422 -20.65 -31.96 10.03
N GLY A 423 -20.93 -31.97 11.33
CA GLY A 423 -21.45 -30.79 12.05
C GLY A 423 -20.52 -29.58 11.93
N ILE A 424 -19.22 -29.77 12.10
CA ILE A 424 -18.21 -28.70 11.98
C ILE A 424 -18.12 -28.17 10.54
N ARG A 425 -18.08 -29.05 9.54
CA ARG A 425 -18.08 -28.68 8.12
C ARG A 425 -19.30 -27.89 7.72
N ASN A 426 -20.45 -28.19 8.31
CA ASN A 426 -21.69 -27.44 8.16
C ASN A 426 -21.79 -26.21 9.10
N TYR A 427 -20.66 -25.71 9.58
CA TYR A 427 -20.53 -24.51 10.42
C TYR A 427 -21.34 -24.53 11.74
N LYS A 428 -21.73 -25.70 12.24
CA LYS A 428 -22.38 -25.79 13.55
C LYS A 428 -21.39 -25.45 14.65
N THR A 429 -21.87 -24.74 15.68
CA THR A 429 -21.04 -24.42 16.84
C THR A 429 -20.87 -25.62 17.74
N ILE A 430 -19.78 -25.67 18.51
CA ILE A 430 -19.57 -26.76 19.49
C ILE A 430 -20.71 -26.82 20.51
N LYS A 431 -21.28 -25.67 20.91
CA LYS A 431 -22.46 -25.62 21.78
C LYS A 431 -23.68 -26.27 21.14
N HIS A 432 -23.91 -26.05 19.84
CA HIS A 432 -25.00 -26.69 19.11
C HIS A 432 -24.77 -28.20 19.05
N ILE A 433 -23.56 -28.65 18.71
CA ILE A 433 -23.23 -30.09 18.63
C ILE A 433 -23.41 -30.74 20.01
N GLN A 434 -22.97 -30.08 21.08
CA GLN A 434 -23.16 -30.56 22.46
C GLN A 434 -24.63 -30.78 22.83
N ALA A 435 -25.56 -30.03 22.22
CA ALA A 435 -26.99 -30.12 22.49
C ALA A 435 -27.71 -31.23 21.69
N TRP A 436 -27.00 -32.03 20.88
CA TRP A 436 -27.62 -33.16 20.20
C TRP A 436 -28.09 -34.23 21.18
N GLU A 437 -29.26 -34.81 20.93
CA GLU A 437 -29.89 -35.82 21.80
C GLU A 437 -29.13 -37.16 21.80
N CYS A 438 -28.20 -37.36 20.87
CA CYS A 438 -27.46 -38.61 20.74
C CYS A 438 -26.39 -38.83 21.81
N TRP A 439 -26.09 -37.83 22.66
CA TRP A 439 -25.08 -37.97 23.70
C TRP A 439 -25.64 -38.66 24.95
N LYS A 440 -25.17 -39.88 25.24
CA LYS A 440 -25.50 -40.62 26.46
C LYS A 440 -25.15 -39.87 27.76
N SER A 441 -24.11 -39.04 27.71
CA SER A 441 -23.66 -38.23 28.84
C SER A 441 -22.73 -37.12 28.35
N TYR A 442 -22.44 -36.16 29.24
CA TYR A 442 -21.43 -35.13 28.95
C TYR A 442 -20.03 -35.72 28.70
N SER A 443 -19.64 -36.77 29.44
CA SER A 443 -18.37 -37.47 29.20
C SER A 443 -18.32 -38.14 27.82
N HIS A 444 -19.45 -38.70 27.36
CA HIS A 444 -19.58 -39.26 26.02
C HIS A 444 -19.37 -38.19 24.94
N PHE A 445 -19.93 -36.99 25.12
CA PHE A 445 -19.65 -35.84 24.25
C PHE A 445 -18.17 -35.42 24.28
N LEU A 446 -17.56 -35.28 25.46
CA LEU A 446 -16.17 -34.85 25.59
C LEU A 446 -15.20 -35.82 24.90
N LEU A 447 -15.45 -37.12 25.01
CA LEU A 447 -14.65 -38.15 24.36
C LEU A 447 -14.60 -37.95 22.84
N HIS A 448 -15.75 -37.75 22.21
CA HIS A 448 -15.85 -37.54 20.76
C HIS A 448 -15.34 -36.14 20.36
N ARG A 449 -15.61 -35.11 21.16
CA ARG A 449 -15.10 -33.75 20.94
C ARG A 449 -13.59 -33.69 20.86
N TYR A 450 -12.90 -34.44 21.72
CA TYR A 450 -11.44 -34.44 21.80
C TYR A 450 -10.78 -35.52 20.95
N HIS A 451 -11.54 -36.29 20.18
CA HIS A 451 -10.99 -37.21 19.20
C HIS A 451 -10.01 -36.50 18.25
N PRO A 452 -8.86 -37.10 17.88
CA PRO A 452 -7.85 -36.48 17.02
C PRO A 452 -8.42 -35.87 15.74
N ASP A 453 -9.27 -36.61 15.01
CA ASP A 453 -9.85 -36.14 13.74
C ASP A 453 -10.82 -34.96 13.94
N VAL A 454 -11.60 -34.97 15.02
CA VAL A 454 -12.52 -33.85 15.33
C VAL A 454 -11.72 -32.60 15.67
N MET A 455 -10.66 -32.73 16.46
CA MET A 455 -9.78 -31.60 16.78
C MET A 455 -9.10 -31.04 15.54
N ARG A 456 -8.59 -31.91 14.65
CA ARG A 456 -8.00 -31.50 13.37
C ARG A 456 -9.00 -30.69 12.55
N GLU A 457 -10.21 -31.19 12.37
CA GLU A 457 -11.26 -30.50 11.61
C GLU A 457 -11.62 -29.14 12.23
N ILE A 458 -11.70 -29.05 13.56
CA ILE A 458 -11.97 -27.78 14.26
C ILE A 458 -10.89 -26.74 13.97
N ILE A 459 -9.61 -27.15 13.94
CA ILE A 459 -8.49 -26.25 13.70
C ILE A 459 -8.45 -25.83 12.22
N GLU A 460 -8.67 -26.76 11.29
CA GLU A 460 -8.59 -26.52 9.85
C GLU A 460 -9.78 -25.74 9.30
N THR A 461 -10.97 -25.91 9.89
CA THR A 461 -12.19 -25.24 9.45
C THR A 461 -12.14 -23.75 9.75
N LYS A 462 -11.70 -22.97 8.76
CA LYS A 462 -11.81 -21.51 8.76
C LYS A 462 -13.29 -21.13 8.62
N ARG A 463 -13.94 -20.81 9.74
CA ARG A 463 -15.30 -20.24 9.67
C ARG A 463 -15.25 -18.99 8.79
N PRO A 464 -16.12 -18.87 7.77
CA PRO A 464 -16.24 -17.61 7.06
C PRO A 464 -16.51 -16.55 8.12
N ARG A 465 -15.66 -15.52 8.16
CA ARG A 465 -16.03 -14.32 8.92
C ARG A 465 -17.37 -13.94 8.36
N GLN A 466 -18.42 -13.94 9.20
CA GLN A 466 -19.67 -13.30 8.83
C GLN A 466 -19.24 -11.94 8.30
N SER A 467 -19.47 -11.68 7.01
CA SER A 467 -19.19 -10.37 6.43
C SER A 467 -19.80 -9.40 7.40
N LYS A 468 -19.03 -8.43 7.91
CA LYS A 468 -19.64 -7.30 8.63
C LYS A 468 -20.76 -6.83 7.71
N LYS A 469 -22.02 -7.12 8.04
CA LYS A 469 -23.16 -6.63 7.26
C LYS A 469 -22.88 -5.14 7.13
N SER A 470 -22.78 -4.64 5.91
CA SER A 470 -22.30 -3.28 5.67
C SER A 470 -23.08 -2.36 6.59
N SER A 471 -22.37 -1.54 7.37
CA SER A 471 -23.02 -0.66 8.35
C SER A 471 -24.11 0.19 7.68
N ASN A 472 -24.00 0.45 6.38
CA ASN A 472 -25.00 1.15 5.58
C ASN A 472 -26.38 0.49 5.62
N ASN A 473 -26.54 -0.82 5.41
CA ASN A 473 -27.89 -1.42 5.42
C ASN A 473 -28.52 -1.39 6.81
N SER A 474 -27.70 -1.60 7.85
CA SER A 474 -28.17 -1.49 9.23
C SER A 474 -28.51 -0.04 9.61
N GLN A 475 -27.73 0.94 9.16
CA GLN A 475 -28.00 2.36 9.37
C GLN A 475 -29.27 2.81 8.66
N VAL A 476 -29.50 2.38 7.41
CA VAL A 476 -30.73 2.68 6.67
C VAL A 476 -31.95 2.06 7.37
N LYS A 477 -31.85 0.81 7.86
CA LYS A 477 -32.91 0.19 8.67
C LYS A 477 -33.22 1.00 9.92
N VAL A 478 -32.19 1.43 10.66
CA VAL A 478 -32.37 2.24 11.87
C VAL A 478 -32.93 3.63 11.57
N GLN A 479 -32.50 4.28 10.48
CA GLN A 479 -33.06 5.55 10.03
C GLN A 479 -34.56 5.41 9.73
N HIS A 480 -34.96 4.36 9.01
CA HIS A 480 -36.37 4.11 8.72
C HIS A 480 -37.20 3.89 9.98
N ILE A 481 -36.70 3.13 10.96
CA ILE A 481 -37.37 2.93 12.25
C ILE A 481 -37.51 4.25 13.02
N VAL A 482 -36.47 5.07 13.04
CA VAL A 482 -36.49 6.38 13.71
C VAL A 482 -37.46 7.34 13.00
N ASP A 483 -37.52 7.34 11.68
CA ASP A 483 -38.48 8.15 10.92
C ASP A 483 -39.92 7.64 11.09
N GLN A 484 -40.14 6.33 11.21
CA GLN A 484 -41.44 5.76 11.55
C GLN A 484 -41.91 6.20 12.95
N LEU A 485 -41.02 6.16 13.95
CA LEU A 485 -41.31 6.65 15.30
C LEU A 485 -41.60 8.15 15.31
N PHE A 486 -40.82 8.93 14.56
CA PHE A 486 -41.02 10.37 14.42
C PHE A 486 -42.36 10.71 13.77
N ASN A 487 -42.72 10.04 12.68
CA ASN A 487 -43.98 10.27 11.97
C ASN A 487 -45.21 9.79 12.76
N ALA A 488 -45.03 8.81 13.64
CA ALA A 488 -46.08 8.30 14.52
C ALA A 488 -46.19 9.07 15.85
N ASP A 489 -45.42 10.15 16.01
CA ASP A 489 -45.34 10.98 17.24
C ASP A 489 -45.04 10.15 18.51
N LYS A 490 -44.20 9.12 18.37
CA LYS A 490 -43.77 8.24 19.46
C LYS A 490 -42.43 8.66 20.03
N GLU A 491 -42.19 8.38 21.30
CA GLU A 491 -40.93 8.71 21.97
C GLU A 491 -39.73 8.00 21.30
N ILE A 492 -38.75 8.79 20.86
CA ILE A 492 -37.55 8.29 20.18
C ILE A 492 -36.44 8.11 21.20
N THR A 493 -36.36 6.93 21.82
CA THR A 493 -35.26 6.53 22.70
C THR A 493 -34.42 5.42 22.07
N ILE A 494 -33.16 5.27 22.50
CA ILE A 494 -32.33 4.13 22.09
C ILE A 494 -33.01 2.80 22.43
N ALA A 495 -33.71 2.73 23.57
CA ALA A 495 -34.44 1.55 23.99
C ALA A 495 -35.56 1.21 22.99
N ALA A 496 -36.43 2.18 22.66
CA ALA A 496 -37.53 2.00 21.71
C ALA A 496 -37.03 1.59 20.31
N VAL A 497 -35.96 2.24 19.83
CA VAL A 497 -35.35 1.89 18.53
C VAL A 497 -34.71 0.49 18.57
N SER A 498 -34.11 0.10 19.71
CA SER A 498 -33.48 -1.22 19.88
C SER A 498 -34.49 -2.37 19.91
N GLU A 499 -35.66 -2.12 20.52
CA GLU A 499 -36.77 -3.08 20.59
C GLU A 499 -37.35 -3.35 19.20
N ILE A 500 -37.66 -2.30 18.43
CA ILE A 500 -38.20 -2.44 17.06
C ILE A 500 -37.16 -3.02 16.09
N ALA A 501 -35.88 -2.73 16.31
CA ALA A 501 -34.80 -3.25 15.48
C ALA A 501 -34.42 -4.70 15.82
N GLU A 502 -34.95 -5.28 16.90
CA GLU A 502 -34.61 -6.59 17.47
C GLU A 502 -33.12 -6.75 17.78
N VAL A 503 -32.49 -5.71 18.31
CA VAL A 503 -31.06 -5.72 18.68
C VAL A 503 -30.84 -5.04 20.03
N CYS A 504 -29.73 -5.35 20.70
CA CYS A 504 -29.40 -4.64 21.94
C CYS A 504 -28.90 -3.20 21.67
N PRO A 505 -29.04 -2.27 22.63
CA PRO A 505 -28.55 -0.89 22.53
C PRO A 505 -27.07 -0.78 22.12
N GLU A 506 -26.23 -1.69 22.60
CA GLU A 506 -24.80 -1.71 22.28
C GLU A 506 -24.53 -2.00 20.80
N THR A 507 -25.40 -2.79 20.17
CA THR A 507 -25.33 -3.07 18.73
C THR A 507 -25.64 -1.82 17.91
N LEU A 508 -26.63 -1.02 18.31
CA LEU A 508 -26.95 0.26 17.67
C LEU A 508 -25.80 1.28 17.80
N ARG A 509 -25.13 1.32 18.97
CA ARG A 509 -23.93 2.14 19.20
C ARG A 509 -22.79 1.72 18.27
N ASN A 510 -22.53 0.42 18.16
CA ASN A 510 -21.51 -0.13 17.28
C ASN A 510 -21.80 0.11 15.79
N TRP A 511 -23.08 0.28 15.41
CA TRP A 511 -23.46 0.72 14.05
C TRP A 511 -23.32 2.22 13.82
N GLY A 512 -22.93 3.00 14.82
CA GLY A 512 -22.78 4.46 14.71
C GLY A 512 -24.10 5.22 14.60
N CYS A 513 -25.23 4.62 14.98
CA CYS A 513 -26.56 5.23 14.82
C CYS A 513 -26.90 6.23 15.94
N ASN A 514 -26.13 6.26 17.02
CA ASN A 514 -26.42 7.05 18.22
C ASN A 514 -26.57 8.56 17.95
N PRO A 515 -25.70 9.22 17.15
CA PRO A 515 -25.85 10.64 16.85
C PRO A 515 -27.16 10.96 16.10
N TYR A 516 -27.60 10.06 15.22
CA TYR A 516 -28.83 10.24 14.45
C TYR A 516 -30.08 10.11 15.33
N ILE A 517 -30.13 9.08 16.18
CA ILE A 517 -31.22 8.86 17.15
C ILE A 517 -31.32 10.09 18.09
N ALA A 518 -30.19 10.55 18.64
CA ALA A 518 -30.15 11.70 19.53
C ALA A 518 -30.61 13.00 18.83
N LYS A 519 -30.23 13.22 17.57
CA LYS A 519 -30.63 14.40 16.79
C LYS A 519 -32.14 14.44 16.54
N LYS A 520 -32.77 13.30 16.25
CA LYS A 520 -34.21 13.20 16.03
C LYS A 520 -35.01 13.25 17.33
N CYS A 521 -34.47 12.69 18.42
CA CYS A 521 -35.04 12.82 19.76
C CYS A 521 -35.22 14.29 20.16
N ARG A 522 -34.17 15.12 20.00
CA ARG A 522 -34.23 16.57 20.32
C ARG A 522 -35.28 17.34 19.52
N LYS A 523 -35.50 16.94 18.26
CA LYS A 523 -36.52 17.56 17.40
C LYS A 523 -37.95 17.17 17.80
N ASN A 524 -38.13 15.99 18.40
CA ASN A 524 -39.44 15.53 18.85
C ASN A 524 -39.88 16.21 20.15
N THR A 525 -38.94 16.63 20.99
CA THR A 525 -39.21 17.22 22.31
C THR A 525 -39.39 18.75 22.31
N GLY A 526 -39.42 19.40 21.14
CA GLY A 526 -39.71 20.85 21.03
C GLY A 526 -38.69 21.82 21.66
N TYR A 527 -37.56 21.33 22.15
CA TYR A 527 -36.47 22.17 22.65
C TYR A 527 -35.56 22.61 21.50
N GLN A 528 -35.70 23.87 21.07
CA GLN A 528 -34.71 24.55 20.21
C GLN A 528 -33.43 24.86 20.98
#